data_AF-M4NE30-F1
#
_entry.id   AF-M4NE30-F1
#
_cell.length_a   1.000
_cell.length_b   1.000
_cell.length_c   1.000
_cell.angle_alpha   90.00
_cell.angle_beta   90.00
_cell.angle_gamma   90.00
#
_symmetry.space_group_name_H-M   'P 1'
#
loop_
_entity.id
_entity.type
_entity.pdbx_description
1 polymer ?
#
loop_
_entity_poly.entity_id
_entity_poly.type
_entity_poly.pdbx_seq_one_letter_code
_entity_poly.pdbx_strand_id
1 'polypeptide(L)'
;MSKTISKRITGYAVVSNEPPQGSSKGGFTNEPDRRLQISAGAFDPKSVLYLERRPHADAGHPARVFMVASPTGKFPVVVTETEDDAPWMFEVWVPGEAPRDLRALAKNLSMDMRARDRAWLKLKLEALLDAEGTPFALTLPDGTIERVASDAAAMARLLLWHGTAMGAFDGSAATPLIDAMLSRKEPKTTAEGAASWSFDVKNAVVRDDFYMTLKEVSLPDGTIRPISVWTAGKYPRSLDGLCKALSLDMRVYSPAWILRKLDQLVDIEEPNGGFLGPVPGSEKQQWYPSTVAYIATLIRHRLETLGLTSAEGKGASGPTLRLVPSPNAASSPVAEQPRGELCGECGVHAVVKESGCKVCRNCSWSACG
;
A
#
# COMPACT_ATOMS: atom_id res chain seq x y z
N MET A 1 -32.71 -28.39 -57.87
CA MET A 1 -31.27 -28.44 -58.22
C MET A 1 -30.51 -29.05 -57.06
N SER A 2 -30.14 -30.32 -57.20
CA SER A 2 -29.39 -31.09 -56.21
C SER A 2 -27.92 -30.65 -56.21
N LYS A 3 -27.37 -30.26 -55.05
CA LYS A 3 -25.93 -30.04 -54.90
C LYS A 3 -25.29 -31.33 -54.40
N THR A 4 -24.69 -32.07 -55.33
CA THR A 4 -23.90 -33.27 -55.05
C THR A 4 -22.54 -32.85 -54.47
N ILE A 5 -22.26 -33.27 -53.23
CA ILE A 5 -20.94 -33.10 -52.61
C ILE A 5 -19.99 -34.15 -53.18
N SER A 6 -18.98 -33.72 -53.94
CA SER A 6 -18.07 -34.57 -54.71
C SER A 6 -16.72 -34.85 -54.04
N LYS A 7 -16.59 -34.62 -52.72
CA LYS A 7 -15.35 -34.95 -51.99
C LYS A 7 -15.57 -36.16 -51.09
N ARG A 8 -14.83 -37.25 -51.34
CA ARG A 8 -14.70 -38.39 -50.41
C ARG A 8 -14.11 -37.87 -49.10
N ILE A 9 -14.83 -38.07 -48.01
CA ILE A 9 -14.33 -37.86 -46.65
C ILE A 9 -13.29 -38.94 -46.39
N THR A 10 -12.00 -38.58 -46.37
CA THR A 10 -10.88 -39.51 -46.11
C THR A 10 -10.46 -39.57 -44.64
N GLY A 11 -11.33 -39.18 -43.72
CA GLY A 11 -11.11 -39.38 -42.30
C GLY A 11 -12.34 -38.98 -41.49
N TYR A 12 -12.91 -39.93 -40.78
CA TYR A 12 -13.82 -39.68 -39.67
C TYR A 12 -13.13 -40.17 -38.40
N ALA A 13 -13.05 -39.31 -37.39
CA ALA A 13 -12.66 -39.73 -36.04
C ALA A 13 -13.95 -40.08 -35.29
N VAL A 14 -14.12 -41.35 -34.95
CA VAL A 14 -15.12 -41.76 -33.97
C VAL A 14 -14.61 -41.26 -32.62
N VAL A 15 -15.32 -40.33 -32.00
CA VAL A 15 -15.00 -39.90 -30.63
C VAL A 15 -15.29 -41.09 -29.71
N SER A 16 -14.24 -41.78 -29.27
CA SER A 16 -14.32 -42.78 -28.22
C SER A 16 -14.67 -42.10 -26.90
N ASN A 17 -15.68 -42.59 -26.20
CA ASN A 17 -16.09 -42.12 -24.86
C ASN A 17 -15.12 -42.56 -23.75
N GLU A 18 -13.85 -42.79 -24.07
CA GLU A 18 -12.83 -43.09 -23.08
C GLU A 18 -12.17 -41.79 -22.61
N PRO A 19 -12.07 -41.57 -21.28
CA PRO A 19 -11.44 -40.38 -20.75
C PRO A 19 -9.98 -40.34 -21.20
N PRO A 20 -9.46 -39.16 -21.60
CA PRO A 20 -8.09 -39.04 -22.07
C PRO A 20 -7.13 -39.46 -20.95
N GLN A 21 -6.30 -40.47 -21.24
CA GLN A 21 -5.18 -40.83 -20.38
C GLN A 21 -4.15 -39.69 -20.41
N GLY A 22 -4.06 -38.96 -19.29
CA GLY A 22 -2.88 -38.18 -18.95
C GLY A 22 -2.82 -36.73 -19.46
N SER A 23 -3.62 -35.84 -18.86
CA SER A 23 -3.07 -34.63 -18.23
C SER A 23 -4.13 -33.99 -17.32
N SER A 24 -4.27 -34.48 -16.10
CA SER A 24 -4.99 -33.74 -15.06
C SER A 24 -4.13 -32.58 -14.56
N LYS A 25 -3.97 -31.52 -15.37
CA LYS A 25 -3.55 -30.20 -14.86
C LYS A 25 -4.78 -29.40 -14.43
N GLY A 26 -5.61 -30.01 -13.58
CA GLY A 26 -6.91 -29.47 -13.17
C GLY A 26 -7.25 -29.86 -11.73
N GLY A 27 -6.28 -29.74 -10.83
CA GLY A 27 -6.49 -29.92 -9.39
C GLY A 27 -5.59 -28.95 -8.62
N PHE A 28 -6.01 -28.56 -7.41
CA PHE A 28 -5.19 -27.75 -6.51
C PHE A 28 -3.84 -28.44 -6.29
N THR A 29 -2.79 -27.95 -6.94
CA THR A 29 -1.43 -28.42 -6.69
C THR A 29 -1.02 -27.97 -5.29
N ASN A 30 -0.65 -28.94 -4.44
CA ASN A 30 -0.11 -28.68 -3.09
C ASN A 30 1.29 -28.04 -3.22
N GLU A 31 1.32 -26.75 -3.53
CA GLU A 31 2.53 -25.95 -3.64
C GLU A 31 3.08 -25.61 -2.24
N PRO A 32 4.35 -25.92 -1.92
CA PRO A 32 4.96 -25.61 -0.62
C PRO A 32 4.82 -24.14 -0.23
N ASP A 33 4.94 -23.22 -1.19
CA ASP A 33 4.84 -21.76 -0.97
C ASP A 33 3.45 -21.28 -0.51
N ARG A 34 2.42 -22.12 -0.63
CA ARG A 34 1.06 -21.83 -0.16
C ARG A 34 0.78 -22.34 1.25
N ARG A 35 1.71 -23.10 1.84
CA ARG A 35 1.58 -23.61 3.21
C ARG A 35 1.89 -22.50 4.20
N LEU A 36 1.12 -22.47 5.29
CA LEU A 36 1.37 -21.55 6.39
C LEU A 36 2.64 -21.98 7.12
N GLN A 37 3.58 -21.06 7.27
CA GLN A 37 4.80 -21.20 8.03
C GLN A 37 4.77 -20.21 9.19
N ILE A 38 4.95 -20.71 10.41
CA ILE A 38 5.20 -19.85 11.56
C ILE A 38 6.72 -19.81 11.72
N SER A 39 7.36 -18.78 11.18
CA SER A 39 8.75 -18.48 11.51
C SER A 39 8.78 -17.85 12.90
N ALA A 40 9.28 -18.60 13.88
CA ALA A 40 9.40 -18.20 15.29
C ALA A 40 10.51 -17.15 15.54
N GLY A 41 10.74 -16.25 14.58
CA GLY A 41 11.67 -15.13 14.71
C GLY A 41 10.95 -13.89 15.22
N ALA A 42 11.59 -13.16 16.14
CA ALA A 42 11.14 -11.83 16.53
C ALA A 42 11.33 -10.85 15.36
N PHE A 43 10.36 -10.80 14.44
CA PHE A 43 10.33 -9.77 13.41
C PHE A 43 9.79 -8.47 14.01
N ASP A 44 10.68 -7.49 14.18
CA ASP A 44 10.29 -6.11 14.47
C ASP A 44 10.29 -5.31 13.16
N PRO A 45 9.13 -4.83 12.67
CA PRO A 45 9.11 -4.03 11.45
C PRO A 45 9.91 -2.72 11.52
N LYS A 46 10.25 -2.22 12.73
CA LYS A 46 11.18 -1.08 12.86
C LYS A 46 12.60 -1.44 12.40
N SER A 47 13.02 -2.69 12.58
CA SER A 47 14.36 -3.15 12.19
C SER A 47 14.59 -3.20 10.67
N VAL A 48 13.50 -3.19 9.87
CA VAL A 48 13.58 -3.31 8.40
C VAL A 48 13.49 -1.96 7.70
N LEU A 49 12.88 -0.97 8.35
CA LEU A 49 12.82 0.40 7.84
C LEU A 49 14.18 1.06 8.01
N TYR A 50 14.88 1.24 6.90
CA TYR A 50 16.13 2.01 6.89
C TYR A 50 15.85 3.53 6.90
N LEU A 51 14.73 3.93 6.27
CA LEU A 51 14.26 5.30 6.25
C LEU A 51 12.89 5.38 6.95
N GLU A 52 12.89 5.62 8.27
CA GLU A 52 11.64 5.83 9.02
C GLU A 52 10.88 7.08 8.55
N ARG A 53 11.61 8.07 8.03
CA ARG A 53 11.08 9.32 7.48
C ARG A 53 11.73 9.61 6.13
N ARG A 54 11.15 10.55 5.37
CA ARG A 54 11.77 11.03 4.14
C ARG A 54 13.17 11.56 4.44
N PRO A 55 14.20 11.16 3.68
CA PRO A 55 15.52 11.75 3.83
C PRO A 55 15.44 13.25 3.52
N HIS A 56 16.15 14.05 4.29
CA HIS A 56 16.26 15.48 4.06
C HIS A 56 17.46 15.77 3.15
N ALA A 57 17.26 16.60 2.13
CA ALA A 57 18.32 17.12 1.28
C ALA A 57 17.99 18.59 0.94
N ASP A 58 18.88 19.51 1.30
CA ASP A 58 18.68 20.95 1.06
C ASP A 58 18.53 21.29 -0.43
N ALA A 59 19.24 20.55 -1.29
CA ALA A 59 19.17 20.68 -2.74
C ALA A 59 17.96 19.96 -3.38
N GLY A 60 17.16 19.26 -2.58
CA GLY A 60 16.18 18.29 -3.06
C GLY A 60 16.81 16.94 -3.38
N HIS A 61 15.98 15.99 -3.84
CA HIS A 61 16.42 14.67 -4.27
C HIS A 61 16.22 14.51 -5.78
N PRO A 62 17.06 13.73 -6.48
CA PRO A 62 16.83 13.36 -7.86
C PRO A 62 15.52 12.59 -7.99
N ALA A 63 14.81 12.84 -9.09
CA ALA A 63 13.56 12.17 -9.40
C ALA A 63 13.43 11.88 -10.89
N ARG A 64 12.88 10.70 -11.20
CA ARG A 64 12.49 10.31 -12.54
C ARG A 64 10.99 10.41 -12.69
N VAL A 65 10.54 11.03 -13.79
CA VAL A 65 9.12 11.18 -14.11
C VAL A 65 8.80 10.36 -15.36
N PHE A 66 7.88 9.40 -15.22
CA PHE A 66 7.33 8.62 -16.33
C PHE A 66 5.92 9.10 -16.64
N MET A 67 5.66 9.48 -17.89
CA MET A 67 4.31 9.83 -18.34
C MET A 67 3.60 8.58 -18.85
N VAL A 68 2.58 8.13 -18.14
CA VAL A 68 1.72 7.01 -18.55
C VAL A 68 0.56 7.56 -19.35
N ALA A 69 0.37 7.04 -20.57
CA ALA A 69 -0.82 7.29 -21.39
C ALA A 69 -1.69 6.03 -21.38
N SER A 70 -2.67 6.01 -20.49
CA SER A 70 -3.61 4.88 -20.33
C SER A 70 -4.97 5.18 -20.96
N PRO A 71 -5.83 4.16 -21.13
CA PRO A 71 -7.23 4.37 -21.52
C PRO A 71 -8.04 5.17 -20.51
N THR A 72 -7.62 5.24 -19.24
CA THR A 72 -8.32 5.97 -18.18
C THR A 72 -7.84 7.43 -18.05
N GLY A 73 -6.70 7.77 -18.67
CA GLY A 73 -6.15 9.12 -18.69
C GLY A 73 -4.62 9.14 -18.79
N LYS A 74 -4.05 10.35 -18.81
CA LYS A 74 -2.60 10.56 -18.75
C LYS A 74 -2.20 10.97 -17.35
N PHE A 75 -1.22 10.29 -16.77
CA PHE A 75 -0.76 10.61 -15.42
C PHE A 75 0.74 10.38 -15.27
N PRO A 76 1.42 11.18 -14.44
CA PRO A 76 2.82 10.97 -14.10
C PRO A 76 2.99 9.91 -13.01
N VAL A 77 3.99 9.05 -13.16
CA VAL A 77 4.60 8.25 -12.08
C VAL A 77 5.96 8.87 -11.78
N VAL A 78 6.11 9.43 -10.59
CA VAL A 78 7.33 10.11 -10.14
C VAL A 78 8.03 9.22 -9.13
N VAL A 79 9.30 8.90 -9.37
CA VAL A 79 10.12 8.06 -8.47
C VAL A 79 11.28 8.89 -7.99
N THR A 80 11.49 8.96 -6.68
CA THR A 80 12.64 9.67 -6.09
C THR A 80 13.72 8.68 -5.66
N GLU A 81 14.96 9.09 -5.85
CA GLU A 81 16.15 8.26 -5.64
C GLU A 81 17.01 8.83 -4.51
N THR A 82 17.69 7.97 -3.74
CA THR A 82 18.72 8.42 -2.80
C THR A 82 20.00 8.78 -3.53
N GLU A 83 20.77 9.73 -3.00
CA GLU A 83 22.05 10.19 -3.57
C GLU A 83 23.27 9.40 -3.08
N ASP A 84 23.05 8.26 -2.43
CA ASP A 84 24.14 7.43 -1.89
C ASP A 84 24.95 6.73 -3.00
N ASP A 85 26.14 6.20 -2.67
CA ASP A 85 27.00 5.43 -3.60
C ASP A 85 26.27 4.24 -4.27
N ALA A 86 25.18 3.77 -3.66
CA ALA A 86 24.26 2.78 -4.22
C ALA A 86 22.84 3.38 -4.29
N PRO A 87 22.51 4.16 -5.34
CA PRO A 87 21.25 4.87 -5.44
C PRO A 87 20.06 3.90 -5.42
N TRP A 88 19.01 4.29 -4.71
CA TRP A 88 17.84 3.46 -4.48
C TRP A 88 16.55 4.28 -4.48
N MET A 89 15.45 3.67 -4.96
CA MET A 89 14.13 4.30 -4.95
C MET A 89 13.61 4.36 -3.51
N PHE A 90 13.32 5.55 -2.97
CA PHE A 90 12.79 5.68 -1.60
C PHE A 90 11.34 6.20 -1.53
N GLU A 91 10.79 6.73 -2.62
CA GLU A 91 9.39 7.16 -2.69
C GLU A 91 8.89 7.12 -4.14
N VAL A 92 7.60 6.79 -4.29
CA VAL A 92 6.87 6.91 -5.56
C VAL A 92 5.60 7.71 -5.35
N TRP A 93 5.34 8.62 -6.28
CA TRP A 93 4.18 9.49 -6.28
C TRP A 93 3.43 9.38 -7.60
N VAL A 94 2.13 9.58 -7.53
CA VAL A 94 1.26 9.67 -8.71
C VAL A 94 0.40 10.94 -8.62
N PRO A 95 1.00 12.12 -8.87
CA PRO A 95 0.30 13.40 -8.72
C PRO A 95 -0.69 13.66 -9.89
N GLY A 96 -1.47 14.73 -9.77
CA GLY A 96 -2.42 15.16 -10.81
C GLY A 96 -3.67 14.28 -10.92
N GLU A 97 -4.33 14.33 -12.09
CA GLU A 97 -5.58 13.60 -12.37
C GLU A 97 -5.32 12.10 -12.66
N ALA A 98 -4.61 11.45 -11.76
CA ALA A 98 -4.34 10.03 -11.82
C ALA A 98 -5.61 9.20 -11.57
N PRO A 99 -5.65 7.94 -12.06
CA PRO A 99 -6.69 7.00 -11.67
C PRO A 99 -6.85 6.97 -10.15
N ARG A 100 -8.10 6.98 -9.68
CA ARG A 100 -8.43 6.84 -8.25
C ARG A 100 -7.75 5.61 -7.65
N ASP A 101 -7.49 5.64 -6.35
CA ASP A 101 -6.78 4.60 -5.59
C ASP A 101 -5.30 4.37 -5.98
N LEU A 102 -4.84 4.80 -7.16
CA LEU A 102 -3.45 4.58 -7.60
C LEU A 102 -2.44 5.34 -6.72
N ARG A 103 -2.84 6.52 -6.21
CA ARG A 103 -2.10 7.28 -5.20
C ARG A 103 -1.92 6.51 -3.89
N ALA A 104 -2.96 5.79 -3.46
CA ALA A 104 -2.90 4.94 -2.28
C ALA A 104 -1.95 3.76 -2.48
N LEU A 105 -1.97 3.14 -3.66
CA LEU A 105 -1.01 2.11 -4.01
C LEU A 105 0.43 2.65 -4.02
N ALA A 106 0.65 3.83 -4.59
CA ALA A 106 1.97 4.47 -4.58
C ALA A 106 2.46 4.81 -3.17
N LYS A 107 1.56 5.31 -2.30
CA LYS A 107 1.83 5.55 -0.88
C LYS A 107 2.20 4.25 -0.15
N ASN A 108 1.47 3.17 -0.41
CA ASN A 108 1.78 1.84 0.11
C ASN A 108 3.19 1.42 -0.34
N LEU A 109 3.47 1.41 -1.65
CA LEU A 109 4.77 1.00 -2.21
C LEU A 109 5.94 1.87 -1.73
N SER A 110 5.70 3.15 -1.46
CA SER A 110 6.73 4.05 -0.91
C SER A 110 7.27 3.60 0.45
N MET A 111 6.43 2.96 1.29
CA MET A 111 6.92 2.36 2.52
C MET A 111 7.77 1.11 2.26
N ASP A 112 7.43 0.33 1.22
CA ASP A 112 8.23 -0.84 0.81
C ASP A 112 9.58 -0.40 0.22
N MET A 113 9.61 0.73 -0.49
CA MET A 113 10.84 1.40 -0.95
C MET A 113 11.71 1.89 0.21
N ARG A 114 11.16 2.18 1.39
CA ARG A 114 11.94 2.57 2.57
C ARG A 114 12.40 1.38 3.41
N ALA A 115 11.85 0.20 3.14
CA ALA A 115 12.40 -1.05 3.65
C ALA A 115 13.67 -1.39 2.85
N ARG A 116 14.73 -1.85 3.53
CA ARG A 116 15.95 -2.34 2.85
C ARG A 116 15.76 -3.67 2.12
N ASP A 117 14.60 -4.30 2.26
CA ASP A 117 14.26 -5.55 1.62
C ASP A 117 13.86 -5.31 0.15
N ARG A 118 14.88 -5.29 -0.72
CA ARG A 118 14.68 -5.05 -2.16
C ARG A 118 13.94 -6.20 -2.84
N ALA A 119 14.11 -7.43 -2.32
CA ALA A 119 13.39 -8.59 -2.81
C ALA A 119 11.89 -8.50 -2.48
N TRP A 120 11.54 -7.95 -1.31
CA TRP A 120 10.15 -7.67 -0.94
C TRP A 120 9.49 -6.67 -1.91
N LEU A 121 10.16 -5.55 -2.22
CA LEU A 121 9.63 -4.62 -3.21
C LEU A 121 9.45 -5.31 -4.57
N LYS A 122 10.46 -6.07 -5.04
CA LYS A 122 10.39 -6.82 -6.30
C LYS A 122 9.20 -7.79 -6.32
N LEU A 123 9.03 -8.59 -5.27
CA LEU A 123 7.90 -9.52 -5.10
C LEU A 123 6.56 -8.81 -5.26
N LYS A 124 6.38 -7.65 -4.62
CA LYS A 124 5.13 -6.88 -4.72
C LYS A 124 4.92 -6.31 -6.11
N LEU A 125 5.97 -5.74 -6.72
CA LEU A 125 5.87 -5.19 -8.08
C LEU A 125 5.55 -6.29 -9.11
N GLU A 126 6.20 -7.46 -9.01
CA GLU A 126 5.90 -8.62 -9.87
C GLU A 126 4.47 -9.11 -9.69
N ALA A 127 3.97 -9.18 -8.44
CA ALA A 127 2.58 -9.51 -8.19
C ALA A 127 1.61 -8.49 -8.82
N LEU A 128 1.96 -7.20 -8.84
CA LEU A 128 1.14 -6.13 -9.40
C LEU A 128 1.10 -6.12 -10.94
N LEU A 129 2.01 -6.82 -11.63
CA LEU A 129 1.97 -6.95 -13.10
C LEU A 129 0.66 -7.60 -13.58
N ASP A 130 0.09 -8.47 -12.77
CA ASP A 130 -1.21 -9.14 -13.00
C ASP A 130 -2.36 -8.48 -12.20
N ALA A 131 -2.26 -7.20 -11.87
CA ALA A 131 -3.38 -6.48 -11.25
C ALA A 131 -4.49 -6.22 -12.28
N GLU A 132 -5.73 -6.59 -11.95
CA GLU A 132 -6.88 -6.44 -12.85
C GLU A 132 -7.16 -4.98 -13.21
N GLY A 133 -7.71 -4.75 -14.40
CA GLY A 133 -8.07 -3.43 -14.89
C GLY A 133 -8.28 -3.40 -16.38
N THR A 134 -8.09 -2.22 -16.98
CA THR A 134 -8.19 -2.03 -18.43
C THR A 134 -6.80 -2.22 -19.04
N PRO A 135 -6.55 -3.29 -19.81
CA PRO A 135 -5.21 -3.53 -20.30
C PRO A 135 -4.88 -2.53 -21.44
N PHE A 136 -3.67 -1.96 -21.47
CA PHE A 136 -3.16 -1.16 -22.60
C PHE A 136 -1.70 -1.47 -23.02
N ALA A 137 -1.23 -0.85 -24.09
CA ALA A 137 0.17 -0.92 -24.53
C ALA A 137 0.97 0.20 -23.85
N LEU A 138 1.98 -0.17 -23.09
CA LEU A 138 2.89 0.74 -22.38
C LEU A 138 4.19 0.84 -23.18
N THR A 139 4.66 2.05 -23.43
CA THR A 139 6.00 2.30 -23.97
C THR A 139 6.96 2.53 -22.82
N LEU A 140 7.97 1.68 -22.71
CA LEU A 140 9.06 1.83 -21.75
C LEU A 140 10.06 2.91 -22.21
N PRO A 141 10.91 3.41 -21.30
CA PRO A 141 11.83 4.51 -21.64
C PRO A 141 12.87 4.18 -22.72
N ASP A 142 13.18 2.90 -22.93
CA ASP A 142 14.04 2.42 -24.01
C ASP A 142 13.33 2.26 -25.37
N GLY A 143 12.03 2.59 -25.43
CA GLY A 143 11.18 2.46 -26.62
C GLY A 143 10.50 1.11 -26.76
N THR A 144 10.78 0.13 -25.89
CA THR A 144 10.10 -1.18 -25.90
C THR A 144 8.61 -1.00 -25.61
N ILE A 145 7.76 -1.65 -26.41
CA ILE A 145 6.31 -1.61 -26.22
C ILE A 145 5.86 -2.95 -25.63
N GLU A 146 5.16 -2.88 -24.50
CA GLU A 146 4.68 -4.05 -23.78
C GLU A 146 3.20 -3.96 -23.44
N ARG A 147 2.52 -5.12 -23.43
CA ARG A 147 1.14 -5.22 -22.96
C ARG A 147 1.13 -5.24 -21.42
N VAL A 148 0.41 -4.32 -20.81
CA VAL A 148 0.17 -4.29 -19.35
C VAL A 148 -1.30 -4.50 -19.04
N ALA A 149 -1.61 -5.09 -17.87
CA ALA A 149 -2.96 -5.48 -17.48
C ALA A 149 -3.84 -4.29 -17.00
N SER A 150 -3.23 -3.25 -16.45
CA SER A 150 -3.92 -2.13 -15.79
C SER A 150 -3.00 -0.95 -15.53
N ASP A 151 -3.53 0.14 -15.00
CA ASP A 151 -2.76 1.31 -14.54
C ASP A 151 -1.81 0.95 -13.38
N ALA A 152 -2.27 0.10 -12.46
CA ALA A 152 -1.43 -0.44 -11.39
C ALA A 152 -0.28 -1.29 -11.93
N ALA A 153 -0.56 -2.16 -12.92
CA ALA A 153 0.46 -2.96 -13.58
C ALA A 153 1.47 -2.10 -14.36
N ALA A 154 1.01 -1.01 -14.99
CA ALA A 154 1.88 -0.08 -15.70
C ALA A 154 2.85 0.64 -14.77
N MET A 155 2.36 1.14 -13.63
CA MET A 155 3.21 1.71 -12.58
C MET A 155 4.22 0.68 -12.08
N ALA A 156 3.77 -0.55 -11.77
CA ALA A 156 4.66 -1.61 -11.29
C ALA A 156 5.74 -1.98 -12.32
N ARG A 157 5.38 -2.06 -13.61
CA ARG A 157 6.32 -2.33 -14.71
C ARG A 157 7.39 -1.23 -14.83
N LEU A 158 7.00 0.04 -14.75
CA LEU A 158 7.94 1.17 -14.78
C LEU A 158 8.90 1.16 -13.60
N LEU A 159 8.39 0.86 -12.40
CA LEU A 159 9.21 0.72 -11.19
C LEU A 159 10.19 -0.46 -11.29
N LEU A 160 9.75 -1.59 -11.85
CA LEU A 160 10.63 -2.74 -12.11
C LEU A 160 11.72 -2.41 -13.13
N TRP A 161 11.35 -1.78 -14.25
CA TRP A 161 12.30 -1.35 -15.27
C TRP A 161 13.34 -0.40 -14.67
N HIS A 162 12.89 0.60 -13.92
CA HIS A 162 13.76 1.60 -13.32
C HIS A 162 14.69 1.00 -12.25
N GLY A 163 14.14 0.19 -11.33
CA GLY A 163 14.94 -0.50 -10.33
C GLY A 163 15.95 -1.45 -10.97
N THR A 164 15.58 -2.17 -12.03
CA THR A 164 16.52 -3.04 -12.75
C THR A 164 17.64 -2.24 -13.41
N ALA A 165 17.33 -1.10 -14.04
CA ALA A 165 18.33 -0.22 -14.65
C ALA A 165 19.34 0.36 -13.63
N MET A 166 18.96 0.45 -12.36
CA MET A 166 19.84 0.88 -11.26
C MET A 166 20.59 -0.27 -10.57
N GLY A 167 20.46 -1.51 -11.05
CA GLY A 167 21.00 -2.69 -10.36
C GLY A 167 20.36 -2.94 -9.00
N ALA A 168 19.17 -2.36 -8.78
CA ALA A 168 18.51 -2.34 -7.48
C ALA A 168 18.11 -3.75 -7.04
N PHE A 169 17.81 -4.63 -7.99
CA PHE A 169 17.38 -6.00 -7.73
C PHE A 169 18.50 -7.05 -7.90
N ASP A 170 19.75 -6.60 -8.04
CA ASP A 170 20.90 -7.47 -8.22
C ASP A 170 21.50 -7.86 -6.85
N GLY A 171 21.90 -9.12 -6.71
CA GLY A 171 22.58 -9.64 -5.53
C GLY A 171 21.70 -10.31 -4.47
N SER A 172 22.35 -10.81 -3.42
CA SER A 172 21.73 -11.53 -2.30
C SER A 172 21.72 -10.64 -1.05
N ALA A 173 20.82 -9.66 -1.01
CA ALA A 173 20.57 -8.87 0.19
C ALA A 173 19.70 -9.66 1.20
N ALA A 174 19.69 -9.23 2.47
CA ALA A 174 18.81 -9.81 3.48
C ALA A 174 17.33 -9.57 3.11
N THR A 175 16.48 -10.56 3.36
CA THR A 175 15.05 -10.55 2.99
C THR A 175 14.12 -10.69 4.20
N PRO A 176 14.25 -9.83 5.24
CA PRO A 176 13.56 -10.01 6.51
C PRO A 176 12.02 -10.00 6.38
N LEU A 177 11.43 -9.29 5.41
CA LEU A 177 9.98 -9.30 5.20
C LEU A 177 9.53 -10.59 4.52
N ILE A 178 10.31 -11.10 3.56
CA ILE A 178 10.03 -12.39 2.92
C ILE A 178 10.17 -13.54 3.93
N ASP A 179 11.23 -13.51 4.76
CA ASP A 179 11.50 -14.55 5.76
C ASP A 179 10.46 -14.55 6.90
N ALA A 180 9.84 -13.39 7.14
CA ALA A 180 8.74 -13.23 8.07
C ALA A 180 7.35 -13.52 7.45
N MET A 181 7.25 -13.95 6.19
CA MET A 181 5.94 -14.27 5.61
C MET A 181 5.36 -15.56 6.20
N LEU A 182 4.08 -15.52 6.57
CA LEU A 182 3.24 -16.68 6.84
C LEU A 182 3.15 -17.59 5.61
N SER A 183 3.12 -17.03 4.40
CA SER A 183 3.08 -17.78 3.15
C SER A 183 3.49 -16.92 1.96
N ARG A 184 4.39 -17.43 1.12
CA ARG A 184 4.89 -16.70 -0.07
C ARG A 184 3.81 -16.51 -1.12
N LYS A 185 2.98 -17.54 -1.33
CA LYS A 185 1.79 -17.49 -2.19
C LYS A 185 0.54 -17.56 -1.33
N GLU A 186 -0.53 -16.93 -1.79
CA GLU A 186 -1.80 -16.97 -1.08
C GLU A 186 -2.25 -18.44 -0.89
N PRO A 187 -2.53 -18.87 0.36
CA PRO A 187 -3.10 -20.17 0.65
C PRO A 187 -4.44 -20.32 -0.06
N LYS A 188 -4.66 -21.41 -0.79
CA LYS A 188 -5.94 -21.67 -1.47
C LYS A 188 -6.85 -22.53 -0.59
N THR A 189 -8.15 -22.26 -0.64
CA THR A 189 -9.17 -23.00 0.11
C THR A 189 -9.45 -24.33 -0.57
N THR A 190 -9.80 -25.34 0.21
CA THR A 190 -10.37 -26.59 -0.31
C THR A 190 -11.87 -26.40 -0.60
N ALA A 191 -12.56 -27.48 -0.97
CA ALA A 191 -14.01 -27.47 -1.11
C ALA A 191 -14.75 -27.19 0.22
N GLU A 192 -14.06 -27.26 1.36
CA GLU A 192 -14.61 -26.92 2.69
C GLU A 192 -14.69 -25.41 2.93
N GLY A 193 -14.06 -24.59 2.06
CA GLY A 193 -14.05 -23.15 2.17
C GLY A 193 -13.02 -22.62 3.19
N ALA A 194 -13.16 -21.34 3.56
CA ALA A 194 -12.42 -20.71 4.64
C ALA A 194 -13.28 -19.64 5.32
N ALA A 195 -12.93 -19.29 6.56
CA ALA A 195 -13.53 -18.17 7.25
C ALA A 195 -13.20 -16.85 6.53
N SER A 196 -14.17 -15.94 6.53
CA SER A 196 -14.01 -14.60 5.95
C SER A 196 -14.80 -13.56 6.73
N TRP A 197 -14.20 -12.41 6.98
CA TRP A 197 -14.88 -11.24 7.53
C TRP A 197 -15.19 -10.26 6.42
N SER A 198 -16.44 -9.78 6.33
CA SER A 198 -16.89 -9.03 5.14
C SER A 198 -17.83 -7.90 5.48
N PHE A 199 -17.89 -6.91 4.60
CA PHE A 199 -18.68 -5.69 4.77
C PHE A 199 -18.94 -4.99 3.43
N ASP A 200 -20.01 -4.21 3.39
CA ASP A 200 -20.37 -3.39 2.24
C ASP A 200 -19.78 -1.98 2.36
N VAL A 201 -19.29 -1.47 1.24
CA VAL A 201 -18.74 -0.12 1.12
C VAL A 201 -19.58 0.65 0.11
N LYS A 202 -20.12 1.79 0.55
CA LYS A 202 -20.90 2.70 -0.28
C LYS A 202 -20.40 4.13 -0.14
N ASN A 203 -19.88 4.68 -1.22
CA ASN A 203 -19.53 6.09 -1.34
C ASN A 203 -20.33 6.72 -2.49
N ALA A 204 -21.43 7.38 -2.14
CA ALA A 204 -22.36 7.95 -3.12
C ALA A 204 -21.76 9.09 -3.96
N VAL A 205 -20.77 9.81 -3.42
CA VAL A 205 -20.14 10.98 -4.08
C VAL A 205 -19.45 10.55 -5.37
N VAL A 206 -18.72 9.46 -5.29
CA VAL A 206 -17.94 8.89 -6.41
C VAL A 206 -18.56 7.61 -6.98
N ARG A 207 -19.74 7.23 -6.47
CA ARG A 207 -20.56 6.10 -6.92
C ARG A 207 -19.89 4.73 -6.74
N ASP A 208 -19.09 4.60 -5.69
CA ASP A 208 -18.57 3.30 -5.25
C ASP A 208 -19.69 2.56 -4.50
N ASP A 209 -19.89 1.30 -4.87
CA ASP A 209 -20.89 0.40 -4.28
C ASP A 209 -20.38 -1.03 -4.48
N PHE A 210 -19.72 -1.57 -3.46
CA PHE A 210 -19.04 -2.85 -3.54
C PHE A 210 -18.95 -3.54 -2.19
N TYR A 211 -18.85 -4.85 -2.26
CA TYR A 211 -18.59 -5.74 -1.16
C TYR A 211 -17.08 -5.96 -1.01
N MET A 212 -16.58 -5.95 0.22
CA MET A 212 -15.20 -6.30 0.53
C MET A 212 -15.13 -7.44 1.54
N THR A 213 -14.19 -8.35 1.35
CA THR A 213 -13.97 -9.50 2.23
C THR A 213 -12.49 -9.69 2.56
N LEU A 214 -12.23 -9.99 3.82
CA LEU A 214 -10.95 -10.44 4.34
C LEU A 214 -11.01 -11.94 4.53
N LYS A 215 -10.19 -12.66 3.78
CA LYS A 215 -10.00 -14.10 3.98
C LYS A 215 -9.12 -14.33 5.19
N GLU A 216 -9.57 -15.19 6.09
CA GLU A 216 -8.94 -15.45 7.38
C GLU A 216 -8.47 -16.90 7.50
N VAL A 217 -7.40 -17.09 8.28
CA VAL A 217 -6.88 -18.42 8.62
C VAL A 217 -6.75 -18.53 10.13
N SER A 218 -7.01 -19.71 10.66
CA SER A 218 -6.60 -20.06 12.03
C SER A 218 -5.17 -20.58 12.01
N LEU A 219 -4.30 -19.94 12.80
CA LEU A 219 -2.95 -20.43 13.05
C LEU A 219 -2.98 -21.54 14.13
N PRO A 220 -1.96 -22.43 14.15
CA PRO A 220 -1.82 -23.46 15.19
C PRO A 220 -1.85 -22.97 16.64
N ASP A 221 -1.49 -21.70 16.89
CA ASP A 221 -1.56 -21.06 18.21
C ASP A 221 -2.97 -20.59 18.60
N GLY A 222 -3.97 -20.83 17.74
CA GLY A 222 -5.36 -20.43 17.94
C GLY A 222 -5.67 -19.00 17.47
N THR A 223 -4.67 -18.24 17.03
CA THR A 223 -4.91 -16.88 16.53
C THR A 223 -5.55 -16.92 15.14
N ILE A 224 -6.45 -15.95 14.88
CA ILE A 224 -7.06 -15.77 13.56
C ILE A 224 -6.35 -14.62 12.85
N ARG A 225 -5.98 -14.85 11.59
CA ARG A 225 -5.21 -13.90 10.79
C ARG A 225 -5.85 -13.65 9.43
N PRO A 226 -6.17 -12.38 9.09
CA PRO A 226 -6.42 -11.99 7.71
C PRO A 226 -5.17 -12.24 6.86
N ILE A 227 -5.33 -12.83 5.68
CA ILE A 227 -4.23 -13.15 4.74
C ILE A 227 -4.42 -12.55 3.34
N SER A 228 -5.63 -12.09 3.01
CA SER A 228 -5.90 -11.42 1.75
C SER A 228 -7.19 -10.62 1.82
N VAL A 229 -7.26 -9.55 1.03
CA VAL A 229 -8.44 -8.71 0.84
C VAL A 229 -8.92 -8.83 -0.60
N TRP A 230 -10.23 -8.94 -0.77
CA TRP A 230 -10.90 -9.06 -2.06
C TRP A 230 -12.11 -8.16 -2.12
N THR A 231 -12.40 -7.64 -3.30
CA THR A 231 -13.50 -6.71 -3.58
C THR A 231 -14.37 -7.24 -4.71
N ALA A 232 -15.67 -6.95 -4.65
CA ALA A 232 -16.63 -7.31 -5.69
C ALA A 232 -17.72 -6.24 -5.79
N GLY A 233 -17.98 -5.72 -6.99
CA GLY A 233 -18.99 -4.68 -7.21
C GLY A 233 -18.44 -3.55 -8.08
N LYS A 234 -18.92 -2.32 -7.80
CA LYS A 234 -18.59 -1.12 -8.56
C LYS A 234 -17.60 -0.25 -7.79
N TYR A 235 -16.38 -0.15 -8.30
CA TYR A 235 -15.28 0.63 -7.73
C TYR A 235 -14.19 0.83 -8.81
N PRO A 236 -13.21 1.72 -8.61
CA PRO A 236 -12.10 1.90 -9.56
C PRO A 236 -11.15 0.71 -9.53
N ARG A 237 -10.80 0.17 -10.71
CA ARG A 237 -9.99 -1.07 -10.81
C ARG A 237 -8.57 -0.94 -10.25
N SER A 238 -8.03 0.26 -10.12
CA SER A 238 -6.76 0.49 -9.42
C SER A 238 -6.79 0.05 -7.96
N LEU A 239 -7.98 0.00 -7.32
CA LEU A 239 -8.15 -0.54 -5.97
C LEU A 239 -7.74 -2.02 -5.90
N ASP A 240 -7.95 -2.80 -6.97
CA ASP A 240 -7.53 -4.22 -7.02
C ASP A 240 -6.00 -4.34 -6.86
N GLY A 241 -5.23 -3.39 -7.38
CA GLY A 241 -3.79 -3.29 -7.15
C GLY A 241 -3.43 -3.03 -5.68
N LEU A 242 -4.13 -2.09 -5.03
CA LEU A 242 -3.95 -1.83 -3.59
C LEU A 242 -4.32 -3.05 -2.75
N CYS A 243 -5.45 -3.71 -3.05
CA CYS A 243 -5.87 -4.94 -2.38
C CYS A 243 -4.83 -6.06 -2.52
N LYS A 244 -4.22 -6.19 -3.71
CA LYS A 244 -3.14 -7.17 -3.94
C LYS A 244 -1.90 -6.86 -3.12
N ALA A 245 -1.50 -5.59 -3.03
CA ALA A 245 -0.38 -5.15 -2.21
C ALA A 245 -0.64 -5.37 -0.70
N LEU A 246 -1.82 -4.97 -0.21
CA LEU A 246 -2.23 -5.18 1.18
C LEU A 246 -2.33 -6.67 1.53
N SER A 247 -2.75 -7.52 0.59
CA SER A 247 -2.78 -8.98 0.78
C SER A 247 -1.38 -9.58 0.95
N LEU A 248 -0.34 -8.98 0.36
CA LEU A 248 1.04 -9.37 0.65
C LEU A 248 1.42 -8.88 2.06
N ASP A 249 1.12 -7.63 2.40
CA ASP A 249 1.41 -7.04 3.71
C ASP A 249 0.76 -7.82 4.88
N MET A 250 -0.48 -8.29 4.70
CA MET A 250 -1.21 -9.10 5.69
C MET A 250 -0.56 -10.46 5.96
N ARG A 251 0.19 -10.98 4.98
CA ARG A 251 0.90 -12.26 5.11
C ARG A 251 2.24 -12.12 5.81
N VAL A 252 2.68 -10.93 6.20
CA VAL A 252 3.81 -10.77 7.12
C VAL A 252 3.37 -11.18 8.53
N TYR A 253 4.18 -12.01 9.21
CA TYR A 253 3.85 -12.60 10.49
C TYR A 253 3.52 -11.54 11.55
N SER A 254 4.30 -10.48 11.67
CA SER A 254 4.02 -9.41 12.63
C SER A 254 2.89 -8.49 12.14
N PRO A 255 1.75 -8.38 12.87
CA PRO A 255 0.67 -7.45 12.51
C PRO A 255 1.09 -5.98 12.48
N ALA A 256 2.17 -5.62 13.19
CA ALA A 256 2.70 -4.26 13.20
C ALA A 256 3.12 -3.77 11.80
N TRP A 257 3.47 -4.67 10.88
CA TRP A 257 3.75 -4.29 9.49
C TRP A 257 2.50 -3.77 8.78
N ILE A 258 1.44 -4.58 8.72
CA ILE A 258 0.18 -4.17 8.07
C ILE A 258 -0.46 -2.97 8.78
N LEU A 259 -0.39 -2.87 10.12
CA LEU A 259 -0.91 -1.71 10.85
C LEU A 259 -0.22 -0.42 10.41
N ARG A 260 1.11 -0.41 10.29
CA ARG A 260 1.85 0.75 9.76
C ARG A 260 1.44 1.13 8.34
N LYS A 261 1.14 0.14 7.48
CA LYS A 261 0.65 0.38 6.12
C LYS A 261 -0.73 1.04 6.14
N LEU A 262 -1.62 0.58 7.01
CA LEU A 262 -2.97 1.13 7.17
C LEU A 262 -2.95 2.54 7.76
N ASP A 263 -2.08 2.80 8.73
CA ASP A 263 -1.93 4.12 9.36
C ASP A 263 -1.52 5.22 8.35
N GLN A 264 -0.89 4.85 7.21
CA GLN A 264 -0.58 5.78 6.12
C GLN A 264 -1.72 6.00 5.12
N LEU A 265 -2.80 5.22 5.24
CA LEU A 265 -3.94 5.22 4.33
C LEU A 265 -5.20 5.79 4.98
N VAL A 266 -5.32 5.79 6.31
CA VAL A 266 -6.51 6.28 7.04
C VAL A 266 -6.80 7.76 6.83
N ASP A 267 -5.82 8.54 6.42
CA ASP A 267 -5.93 9.98 6.15
C ASP A 267 -5.76 10.33 4.66
N ILE A 268 -5.70 9.32 3.77
CA ILE A 268 -5.45 9.59 2.36
C ILE A 268 -6.67 10.26 1.71
N GLU A 269 -6.41 11.39 1.07
CA GLU A 269 -7.42 12.15 0.34
C GLU A 269 -7.54 11.70 -1.11
N GLU A 270 -8.78 11.63 -1.58
CA GLU A 270 -9.10 11.51 -3.00
C GLU A 270 -9.84 12.78 -3.46
N PRO A 271 -9.53 13.31 -4.66
CA PRO A 271 -10.25 14.46 -5.20
C PRO A 271 -11.75 14.17 -5.26
N ASN A 272 -12.54 14.94 -4.50
CA ASN A 272 -13.98 14.77 -4.34
C ASN A 272 -14.42 13.37 -3.85
N GLY A 273 -13.52 12.63 -3.18
CA GLY A 273 -13.79 11.27 -2.68
C GLY A 273 -14.25 11.20 -1.22
N GLY A 274 -14.19 12.32 -0.48
CA GLY A 274 -14.58 12.35 0.92
C GLY A 274 -16.08 12.20 1.15
N PHE A 275 -16.47 11.52 2.22
CA PHE A 275 -17.86 11.22 2.53
C PHE A 275 -18.09 10.94 4.03
N LEU A 276 -19.36 11.04 4.46
CA LEU A 276 -19.81 10.56 5.77
C LEU A 276 -20.05 9.06 5.73
N GLY A 277 -19.35 8.30 6.57
CA GLY A 277 -19.50 6.85 6.69
C GLY A 277 -19.68 6.42 8.15
N PRO A 278 -20.16 5.19 8.40
CA PRO A 278 -20.32 4.69 9.77
C PRO A 278 -18.96 4.46 10.42
N VAL A 279 -18.89 4.65 11.74
CA VAL A 279 -17.71 4.34 12.55
C VAL A 279 -17.79 2.87 12.95
N PRO A 280 -16.81 2.01 12.58
CA PRO A 280 -16.85 0.59 12.93
C PRO A 280 -16.96 0.38 14.45
N GLY A 281 -17.90 -0.47 14.88
CA GLY A 281 -18.17 -0.71 16.30
C GLY A 281 -18.98 0.39 17.01
N SER A 282 -19.54 1.36 16.28
CA SER A 282 -20.38 2.41 16.82
C SER A 282 -21.61 2.67 15.93
N GLU A 283 -22.67 3.24 16.51
CA GLU A 283 -23.83 3.73 15.76
C GLU A 283 -23.60 5.12 15.15
N LYS A 284 -22.44 5.72 15.38
CA LYS A 284 -22.09 7.06 14.90
C LYS A 284 -21.59 7.03 13.45
N GLN A 285 -21.64 8.18 12.81
CA GLN A 285 -20.98 8.45 11.54
C GLN A 285 -19.85 9.46 11.73
N GLN A 286 -18.84 9.39 10.87
CA GLN A 286 -17.78 10.37 10.79
C GLN A 286 -17.40 10.67 9.33
N TRP A 287 -16.70 11.79 9.14
CA TRP A 287 -16.14 12.15 7.86
C TRP A 287 -14.89 11.30 7.55
N TYR A 288 -14.83 10.72 6.36
CA TYR A 288 -13.64 10.05 5.82
C TYR A 288 -13.16 10.80 4.58
N PRO A 289 -11.83 10.98 4.40
CA PRO A 289 -11.27 11.73 3.28
C PRO A 289 -11.33 11.00 1.92
N SER A 290 -11.52 9.68 1.93
CA SER A 290 -11.67 8.86 0.73
C SER A 290 -12.29 7.50 1.02
N THR A 291 -12.69 6.77 -0.04
CA THR A 291 -13.07 5.36 0.05
C THR A 291 -11.92 4.50 0.61
N VAL A 292 -10.68 4.76 0.20
CA VAL A 292 -9.50 4.03 0.71
C VAL A 292 -9.31 4.26 2.21
N ALA A 293 -9.44 5.49 2.68
CA ALA A 293 -9.33 5.80 4.11
C ALA A 293 -10.37 5.05 4.95
N TYR A 294 -11.59 4.94 4.42
CA TYR A 294 -12.64 4.15 5.06
C TYR A 294 -12.32 2.65 5.06
N ILE A 295 -11.87 2.08 3.93
CA ILE A 295 -11.38 0.70 3.83
C ILE A 295 -10.27 0.43 4.85
N ALA A 296 -9.27 1.31 4.93
CA ALA A 296 -8.15 1.16 5.86
C ALA A 296 -8.64 1.14 7.32
N THR A 297 -9.61 2.00 7.65
CA THR A 297 -10.26 2.04 8.97
C THR A 297 -10.98 0.72 9.29
N LEU A 298 -11.70 0.14 8.34
CA LEU A 298 -12.42 -1.14 8.52
C LEU A 298 -11.48 -2.32 8.70
N ILE A 299 -10.41 -2.40 7.89
CA ILE A 299 -9.39 -3.45 8.06
C ILE A 299 -8.71 -3.29 9.43
N ARG A 300 -8.36 -2.07 9.83
CA ARG A 300 -7.75 -1.79 11.13
C ARG A 300 -8.68 -2.19 12.28
N HIS A 301 -9.96 -1.85 12.19
CA HIS A 301 -10.97 -2.29 13.15
C HIS A 301 -11.05 -3.82 13.25
N ARG A 302 -11.02 -4.53 12.12
CA ARG A 302 -11.02 -6.00 12.15
C ARG A 302 -9.77 -6.54 12.87
N LEU A 303 -8.59 -6.00 12.59
CA LEU A 303 -7.36 -6.36 13.30
C LEU A 303 -7.47 -6.12 14.82
N GLU A 304 -8.12 -5.03 15.25
CA GLU A 304 -8.40 -4.75 16.66
C GLU A 304 -9.35 -5.78 17.29
N THR A 305 -10.45 -6.13 16.61
CA THR A 305 -11.40 -7.14 17.12
C THR A 305 -10.77 -8.53 17.26
N LEU A 306 -9.73 -8.82 16.46
CA LEU A 306 -8.94 -10.04 16.54
C LEU A 306 -7.81 -9.96 17.60
N GLY A 307 -7.67 -8.83 18.29
CA GLY A 307 -6.62 -8.61 19.30
C GLY A 307 -5.22 -8.41 18.72
N LEU A 308 -5.09 -8.18 17.41
CA LEU A 308 -3.81 -8.11 16.70
C LEU A 308 -3.11 -6.75 16.82
N THR A 309 -3.73 -5.77 17.46
CA THR A 309 -3.16 -4.45 17.73
C THR A 309 -2.41 -4.35 19.05
N SER A 310 -2.65 -5.28 19.99
CA SER A 310 -2.04 -5.26 21.34
C SER A 310 -0.62 -5.86 21.41
N ALA A 311 0.02 -6.14 20.28
CA ALA A 311 1.41 -6.62 20.27
C ALA A 311 2.46 -5.54 20.59
N GLU A 312 2.05 -4.26 20.68
CA GLU A 312 2.79 -3.23 21.41
C GLU A 312 2.00 -2.93 22.70
N GLY A 313 2.59 -3.27 23.85
CA GLY A 313 1.91 -3.32 25.13
C GLY A 313 1.34 -2.00 25.63
N LYS A 314 0.54 -2.11 26.69
CA LYS A 314 0.35 -1.05 27.68
C LYS A 314 1.71 -0.43 28.03
N GLY A 315 2.00 0.71 27.41
CA GLY A 315 3.29 1.37 27.49
C GLY A 315 3.21 2.71 26.78
N ALA A 316 2.54 3.65 27.46
CA ALA A 316 2.68 5.10 27.30
C ALA A 316 2.49 5.70 25.89
N SER A 317 1.47 6.54 25.78
CA SER A 317 1.61 7.84 25.13
C SER A 317 2.97 8.46 25.51
N GLY A 318 3.93 8.41 24.60
CA GLY A 318 5.27 8.96 24.77
C GLY A 318 6.23 8.42 23.71
N PRO A 319 6.89 9.29 22.91
CA PRO A 319 7.81 8.83 21.87
C PRO A 319 9.09 8.30 22.51
N THR A 320 9.25 6.97 22.59
CA THR A 320 10.54 6.36 22.94
C THR A 320 11.37 6.23 21.66
N LEU A 321 11.94 7.35 21.24
CA LEU A 321 13.01 7.41 20.24
C LEU A 321 14.27 6.75 20.81
N ARG A 322 14.74 5.66 20.18
CA ARG A 322 16.18 5.36 20.12
C ARG A 322 16.67 5.87 18.76
N LEU A 323 17.23 7.07 18.77
CA LEU A 323 17.98 7.63 17.64
C LEU A 323 19.20 6.76 17.38
N VAL A 324 19.23 6.07 16.24
CA VAL A 324 20.51 5.77 15.59
C VAL A 324 20.94 7.08 14.93
N PRO A 325 22.07 7.72 15.34
CA PRO A 325 22.48 8.98 14.76
C PRO A 325 22.83 8.78 13.28
N SER A 326 22.01 9.36 12.40
CA SER A 326 22.38 9.61 11.01
C SER A 326 23.17 10.93 10.98
N PRO A 327 24.36 11.00 10.34
CA PRO A 327 25.20 12.20 10.36
C PRO A 327 24.54 13.47 9.80
N ASN A 328 23.42 13.35 9.07
CA ASN A 328 22.72 14.46 8.41
C ASN A 328 21.24 14.58 8.82
N ALA A 329 20.89 14.31 10.08
CA ALA A 329 19.55 14.63 10.58
C ALA A 329 19.41 16.15 10.75
N ALA A 330 19.10 16.86 9.66
CA ALA A 330 18.68 18.24 9.71
C ALA A 330 17.48 18.37 10.66
N SER A 331 17.60 19.27 11.64
CA SER A 331 16.53 19.60 12.57
C SER A 331 15.29 19.99 11.79
N SER A 332 14.16 19.32 12.01
CA SER A 332 12.87 19.79 11.50
C SER A 332 12.70 21.26 11.91
N PRO A 333 12.24 22.15 11.02
CA PRO A 333 12.06 23.54 11.36
C PRO A 333 11.10 23.61 12.55
N VAL A 334 11.61 24.04 13.71
CA VAL A 334 10.77 24.47 14.81
C VAL A 334 10.00 25.65 14.24
N ALA A 335 8.67 25.54 14.17
CA ALA A 335 7.84 26.66 13.80
C ALA A 335 8.30 27.83 14.67
N GLU A 336 8.88 28.87 14.05
CA GLU A 336 9.17 30.12 14.77
C GLU A 336 7.83 30.52 15.37
N GLN A 337 7.73 30.50 16.70
CA GLN A 337 6.55 31.05 17.35
C GLN A 337 6.40 32.48 16.80
N PRO A 338 5.22 32.88 16.34
CA PRO A 338 5.02 34.22 15.82
C PRO A 338 5.55 35.20 16.87
N ARG A 339 6.62 35.92 16.52
CA ARG A 339 7.25 36.88 17.43
C ARG A 339 6.17 37.90 17.77
N GLY A 340 5.85 38.04 19.05
CA GLY A 340 4.87 39.02 19.52
C GLY A 340 5.35 40.44 19.19
N GLU A 341 4.50 41.45 19.44
CA GLU A 341 4.97 42.84 19.35
C GLU A 341 6.11 43.11 20.36
N LEU A 342 6.95 44.11 20.09
CA LEU A 342 8.03 44.53 20.97
C LEU A 342 7.45 45.09 22.28
N CYS A 343 7.85 44.54 23.43
CA CYS A 343 7.50 45.09 24.73
C CYS A 343 8.30 46.36 25.02
N GLY A 344 7.60 47.46 25.36
CA GLY A 344 8.24 48.72 25.73
C GLY A 344 9.02 48.68 27.05
N GLU A 345 8.71 47.74 27.96
CA GLU A 345 9.39 47.61 29.26
C GLU A 345 10.65 46.76 29.18
N CYS A 346 10.56 45.55 28.60
CA CYS A 346 11.68 44.59 28.61
C CYS A 346 12.37 44.42 27.25
N GLY A 347 11.89 45.08 26.18
CA GLY A 347 12.52 45.04 24.86
C GLY A 347 12.44 43.69 24.13
N VAL A 348 11.61 42.75 24.61
CA VAL A 348 11.45 41.42 23.99
C VAL A 348 10.17 41.40 23.15
N HIS A 349 10.22 40.74 21.99
CA HIS A 349 9.07 40.50 21.09
C HIS A 349 8.13 39.42 21.66
N ALA A 350 7.50 39.71 22.79
CA ALA A 350 6.69 38.78 23.57
C ALA A 350 5.29 39.34 23.94
N VAL A 351 4.89 40.47 23.34
CA VAL A 351 3.55 41.04 23.55
C VAL A 351 2.52 40.31 22.68
N VAL A 352 1.52 39.75 23.32
CA VAL A 352 0.39 39.06 22.70
C VAL A 352 -0.93 39.68 23.16
N LYS A 353 -2.00 39.47 22.39
CA LYS A 353 -3.34 39.94 22.78
C LYS A 353 -4.09 38.81 23.49
N GLU A 354 -4.26 38.93 24.80
CA GLU A 354 -5.02 37.99 25.64
C GLU A 354 -6.27 38.69 26.17
N SER A 355 -7.45 38.11 25.91
CA SER A 355 -8.75 38.64 26.36
C SER A 355 -9.00 40.12 26.02
N GLY A 356 -8.49 40.57 24.87
CA GLY A 356 -8.62 41.95 24.42
C GLY A 356 -7.51 42.91 24.90
N CYS A 357 -6.67 42.49 25.84
CA CYS A 357 -5.56 43.29 26.37
C CYS A 357 -4.21 42.88 25.78
N LYS A 358 -3.26 43.83 25.69
CA LYS A 358 -1.86 43.52 25.32
C LYS A 358 -1.09 43.11 26.57
N VAL A 359 -0.55 41.89 26.58
CA VAL A 359 0.23 41.34 27.69
C VAL A 359 1.57 40.82 27.20
N CYS A 360 2.66 41.17 27.89
CA CYS A 360 3.99 40.65 27.62
C CYS A 360 4.20 39.34 28.40
N ARG A 361 4.39 38.23 27.68
CA ARG A 361 4.64 36.92 28.31
C ARG A 361 6.02 36.78 28.97
N ASN A 362 6.93 37.73 28.77
CA ASN A 362 8.27 37.70 29.35
C ASN A 362 8.38 38.45 30.70
N CYS A 363 7.78 39.64 30.81
CA CYS A 363 7.84 40.47 32.02
C CYS A 363 6.49 40.68 32.71
N SER A 364 5.42 40.05 32.21
CA SER A 364 4.06 40.16 32.73
C SER A 364 3.46 41.57 32.68
N TRP A 365 4.02 42.48 31.87
CA TRP A 365 3.43 43.80 31.62
C TRP A 365 2.08 43.67 30.91
N SER A 366 1.09 44.46 31.35
CA SER A 366 -0.27 44.50 30.81
C SER A 366 -0.64 45.95 30.47
N ALA A 367 -1.22 46.18 29.29
CA ALA A 367 -1.74 47.50 28.92
C ALA A 367 -3.00 47.92 29.71
N CYS A 368 -3.64 46.99 30.41
CA CYS A 368 -4.91 47.21 31.10
C CYS A 368 -4.77 47.28 32.63
N GLY A 369 -3.53 47.35 33.13
CA GLY A 369 -3.22 47.28 34.56
C GLY A 369 -2.77 45.90 34.98
#